data_AF-A0A1C5J272-F1
#
_entry.id   AF-A0A1C5J272-F1
#
_cell.length_a   1.000
_cell.length_b   1.000
_cell.length_c   1.000
_cell.angle_alpha   90.00
_cell.angle_beta   90.00
_cell.angle_gamma   90.00
#
_symmetry.space_group_name_H-M   'P 1'
#
loop_
_entity.id
_entity.type
_entity.pdbx_description
1 polymer ?
#
loop_
_entity_poly.entity_id
_entity_poly.type
_entity_poly.pdbx_seq_one_letter_code
_entity_poly.pdbx_strand_id
1 'polypeptide(L)'
;MERIEFRTVEQDCGLGGLHPSLVPYLNGVSLPDLVGRIELPFARRAGTPALAGSYAGLLSSEVWWPSRHHLGDPVLSWFGDGGTVLLGCACGDWGCWPLTATVTVGQDTVT
;
A
#
# COMPACT_ATOMS: atom_id res chain seq x y z
N MET A 1 13.46 16.39 6.61
CA MET A 1 13.81 15.27 5.70
C MET A 1 12.68 14.29 5.78
N GLU A 2 12.00 14.04 4.66
CA GLU A 2 10.93 13.04 4.58
C GLU A 2 11.55 11.64 4.76
N ARG A 3 10.92 10.78 5.56
CA ARG A 3 11.35 9.40 5.77
C ARG A 3 10.21 8.45 5.38
N ILE A 4 10.52 7.52 4.48
CA ILE A 4 9.67 6.37 4.20
C ILE A 4 10.18 5.14 4.96
N GLU A 5 9.26 4.38 5.56
CA GLU A 5 9.53 3.14 6.29
C GLU A 5 8.56 2.07 5.82
N PHE A 6 9.03 0.83 5.67
CA PHE A 6 8.18 -0.33 5.37
C PHE A 6 8.11 -1.19 6.62
N ARG A 7 6.94 -1.29 7.22
CA ARG A 7 6.74 -1.97 8.50
C ARG A 7 5.87 -3.20 8.30
N THR A 8 6.29 -4.32 8.86
CA THR A 8 5.42 -5.49 8.99
C THR A 8 4.49 -5.26 10.18
N VAL A 9 3.19 -5.29 9.94
CA VAL A 9 2.15 -5.12 10.95
C VAL A 9 1.11 -6.24 10.85
N GLU A 10 0.60 -6.67 11.99
CA GLU A 10 -0.48 -7.66 12.08
C GLU A 10 -1.82 -7.00 11.74
N GLN A 11 -2.51 -7.46 10.69
CA GLN A 11 -3.80 -6.94 10.25
C GLN A 11 -4.84 -8.05 10.08
N ASP A 12 -6.10 -7.78 10.43
CA ASP A 12 -7.22 -8.62 10.03
C ASP A 12 -7.62 -8.22 8.60
N CYS A 13 -7.37 -9.12 7.66
CA CYS A 13 -7.70 -8.92 6.25
C CYS A 13 -8.84 -9.83 5.79
N GLY A 14 -9.76 -10.23 6.70
CA GLY A 14 -10.93 -11.04 6.34
C GLY A 14 -10.61 -12.50 6.00
N LEU A 15 -9.36 -12.94 6.22
CA LEU A 15 -8.90 -14.32 6.02
C LEU A 15 -9.01 -15.19 7.28
N GLY A 16 -9.59 -14.65 8.35
CA GLY A 16 -9.66 -15.27 9.66
C GLY A 16 -8.36 -15.07 10.44
N GLY A 17 -8.42 -14.21 11.45
CA GLY A 17 -7.28 -13.88 12.31
C GLY A 17 -6.40 -12.76 11.77
N LEU A 18 -5.33 -12.47 12.51
CA LEU A 18 -4.34 -11.48 12.13
C LEU A 18 -3.27 -12.12 11.24
N HIS A 19 -2.88 -11.39 10.21
CA HIS A 19 -1.83 -11.78 9.28
C HIS A 19 -0.77 -10.68 9.20
N PRO A 20 0.52 -11.03 9.13
CA PRO A 20 1.58 -10.06 8.89
C PRO A 20 1.43 -9.48 7.48
N SER A 21 1.51 -8.16 7.40
CA SER A 21 1.36 -7.41 6.16
C SER A 21 2.38 -6.27 6.12
N LEU A 22 2.91 -5.97 4.94
CA LEU A 22 3.86 -4.88 4.77
C LEU A 22 3.12 -3.59 4.44
N VAL A 23 3.28 -2.57 5.29
CA VAL A 23 2.63 -1.26 5.15
C VAL A 23 3.69 -0.16 5.03
N PRO A 24 3.64 0.69 3.99
CA PRO A 24 4.45 1.89 3.91
C PRO A 24 4.00 2.97 4.90
N TYR A 25 4.95 3.65 5.53
CA TYR A 25 4.76 4.79 6.40
C TYR A 25 5.59 5.97 5.90
N LEU A 26 4.98 7.14 5.79
CA LEU A 26 5.68 8.40 5.51
C LEU A 26 5.67 9.25 6.77
N ASN A 27 6.86 9.59 7.27
CA ASN A 27 7.05 10.35 8.52
C ASN A 27 6.25 9.77 9.70
N GLY A 28 6.12 8.44 9.77
CA GLY A 28 5.38 7.73 10.81
C GLY A 28 3.86 7.66 10.62
N VAL A 29 3.30 8.23 9.54
CA VAL A 29 1.88 8.10 9.18
C VAL A 29 1.73 6.98 8.14
N SER A 30 0.78 6.08 8.33
CA SER A 30 0.56 4.97 7.39
C SER A 30 0.06 5.50 6.03
N LEU A 31 0.45 4.85 4.94
CA LEU A 31 -0.03 5.21 3.61
C LEU A 31 -1.57 5.09 3.49
N PRO A 32 -2.25 4.06 4.05
CA PRO A 32 -3.71 4.02 4.11
C PRO A 32 -4.33 5.27 4.75
N ASP A 33 -3.76 5.77 5.86
CA ASP A 33 -4.28 6.98 6.52
C ASP A 33 -4.08 8.24 5.67
N LEU A 34 -2.92 8.36 5.00
CA LEU A 34 -2.64 9.50 4.12
C LEU A 34 -3.59 9.53 2.93
N VAL A 35 -3.79 8.39 2.28
CA VAL A 35 -4.69 8.24 1.15
C VAL A 35 -6.14 8.46 1.59
N GLY A 36 -6.54 7.89 2.73
CA GLY A 36 -7.88 8.07 3.28
C GLY A 36 -8.25 9.53 3.52
N ARG A 37 -7.31 10.38 3.97
CA ARG A 37 -7.55 11.83 4.12
C ARG A 37 -7.86 12.50 2.78
N ILE A 38 -7.22 12.06 1.70
CA ILE A 38 -7.39 12.61 0.35
C ILE A 38 -8.69 12.10 -0.28
N GLU A 39 -9.00 10.81 -0.11
CA GLU A 39 -10.18 10.16 -0.69
C GLU A 39 -11.49 10.52 0.02
N LEU A 40 -11.46 10.81 1.33
CA LEU A 40 -12.65 11.00 2.16
C LEU A 40 -13.68 12.00 1.60
N PRO A 41 -13.30 13.20 1.09
CA PRO A 41 -14.26 14.11 0.48
C PRO A 41 -14.98 13.51 -0.74
N PHE A 42 -14.29 12.69 -1.54
CA PHE A 42 -14.85 12.03 -2.71
C PHE A 42 -15.77 10.88 -2.30
N ALA A 43 -15.31 10.04 -1.37
CA ALA A 43 -16.08 8.94 -0.81
C ALA A 43 -17.38 9.41 -0.14
N ARG A 44 -17.35 10.56 0.56
CA ARG A 44 -18.54 11.21 1.12
C ARG A 44 -19.55 11.63 0.04
N ARG A 45 -19.07 12.23 -1.06
CA ARG A 45 -19.95 12.59 -2.19
C ARG A 45 -20.56 11.37 -2.88
N ALA A 46 -19.84 10.25 -2.90
CA ALA A 46 -20.31 8.98 -3.44
C ALA A 46 -21.22 8.19 -2.48
N GLY A 47 -21.41 8.64 -1.24
CA GLY A 47 -22.22 7.93 -0.24
C GLY A 47 -21.52 6.73 0.41
N THR A 48 -20.20 6.58 0.22
CA THR A 48 -19.40 5.43 0.68
C THR A 48 -18.19 5.86 1.52
N PRO A 49 -18.35 6.68 2.57
CA PRO A 49 -17.22 7.25 3.33
C PRO A 49 -16.29 6.22 3.96
N ALA A 50 -16.80 5.01 4.26
CA ALA A 50 -16.02 3.93 4.83
C ALA A 50 -14.98 3.32 3.86
N LEU A 51 -15.10 3.58 2.55
CA LEU A 51 -14.13 3.10 1.57
C LEU A 51 -12.85 3.95 1.50
N ALA A 52 -12.88 5.19 2.00
CA ALA A 52 -11.72 6.06 1.97
C ALA A 52 -10.59 5.50 2.83
N GLY A 53 -9.45 5.18 2.21
CA GLY A 53 -8.31 4.57 2.91
C GLY A 53 -8.55 3.13 3.34
N SER A 54 -9.58 2.44 2.82
CA SER A 54 -9.91 1.04 3.14
C SER A 54 -8.96 0.05 2.46
N TYR A 55 -7.67 0.30 2.63
CA TYR A 55 -6.57 -0.50 2.11
C TYR A 55 -5.89 -1.26 3.24
N ALA A 56 -5.33 -2.42 2.91
CA ALA A 56 -4.45 -3.19 3.77
C ALA A 56 -3.02 -3.22 3.20
N GLY A 57 -2.06 -3.56 4.07
CA GLY A 57 -0.70 -3.88 3.64
C GLY A 57 -0.66 -5.12 2.74
N LEU A 58 0.50 -5.35 2.16
CA LEU A 58 0.71 -6.49 1.26
C LEU A 58 1.10 -7.74 2.06
N LEU A 59 0.30 -8.79 1.92
CA LEU A 59 0.50 -10.08 2.61
C LEU A 59 1.56 -10.96 1.92
N SER A 60 1.86 -10.73 0.64
CA SER A 60 2.84 -11.56 -0.09
C SER A 60 4.25 -11.33 0.48
N SER A 61 4.90 -12.39 0.93
CA SER A 61 6.29 -12.34 1.39
C SER A 61 7.28 -11.95 0.28
N GLU A 62 6.88 -12.04 -1.00
CA GLU A 62 7.72 -11.66 -2.15
C GLU A 62 8.04 -10.16 -2.19
N VAL A 63 7.23 -9.33 -1.51
CA VAL A 63 7.47 -7.88 -1.42
C VAL A 63 8.27 -7.48 -0.19
N TRP A 64 8.55 -8.41 0.72
CA TRP A 64 9.27 -8.14 1.96
C TRP A 64 10.78 -8.08 1.73
N TRP A 65 11.52 -7.45 2.64
CA TRP A 65 12.98 -7.43 2.57
C TRP A 65 13.55 -8.86 2.41
N PRO A 66 14.50 -9.10 1.48
CA PRO A 66 15.31 -8.14 0.72
C PRO A 66 14.76 -7.73 -0.66
N SER A 67 13.46 -7.92 -0.91
CA SER A 67 12.82 -7.52 -2.17
C SER A 67 13.01 -6.05 -2.49
N ARG A 68 13.14 -5.75 -3.78
CA ARG A 68 13.21 -4.39 -4.33
C ARG A 68 11.86 -3.86 -4.80
N HIS A 69 10.76 -4.52 -4.43
CA HIS A 69 9.41 -4.17 -4.84
C HIS A 69 9.08 -2.68 -4.67
N HIS A 70 9.39 -2.12 -3.50
CA HIS A 70 9.19 -0.70 -3.20
C HIS A 70 10.39 0.20 -3.53
N LEU A 71 11.37 -0.32 -4.28
CA LEU A 71 12.63 0.34 -4.66
C LEU A 71 12.82 0.37 -6.19
N GLY A 72 11.71 0.53 -6.93
CA GLY A 72 11.69 0.69 -8.38
C GLY A 72 11.81 -0.60 -9.20
N ASP A 73 11.66 -1.77 -8.57
CA ASP A 73 11.69 -3.08 -9.24
C ASP A 73 10.53 -3.96 -8.74
N PRO A 74 9.29 -3.70 -9.22
CA PRO A 74 8.09 -4.32 -8.66
C PRO A 74 7.92 -5.79 -9.06
N VAL A 75 7.79 -6.67 -8.07
CA VAL A 75 7.33 -8.06 -8.27
C VAL A 75 5.81 -8.16 -8.47
N LEU A 76 5.02 -7.29 -7.82
CA LEU A 76 3.57 -7.18 -8.05
C LEU A 76 3.28 -5.96 -8.93
N SER A 77 2.62 -6.20 -10.06
CA SER A 77 2.11 -5.17 -10.96
C SER A 77 0.71 -5.54 -11.42
N TRP A 78 -0.22 -4.59 -11.34
CA TRP A 78 -1.61 -4.86 -11.70
C TRP A 78 -1.85 -4.80 -13.21
N PHE A 79 -1.41 -3.71 -13.85
CA PHE A 79 -1.63 -3.50 -15.28
C PHE A 79 -0.51 -4.05 -16.16
N GLY A 80 0.56 -4.60 -15.57
CA GLY A 80 1.76 -5.00 -16.30
C GLY A 80 2.51 -3.83 -16.94
N ASP A 81 2.22 -2.60 -16.50
CA ASP A 81 2.74 -1.33 -17.01
C ASP A 81 3.97 -0.84 -16.22
N GLY A 82 4.48 -1.65 -15.29
CA GLY A 82 5.57 -1.28 -14.40
C GLY A 82 5.11 -0.50 -13.16
N GLY A 83 3.80 -0.28 -12.97
CA GLY A 83 3.28 0.29 -11.73
C GLY A 83 3.49 -0.67 -10.55
N THR A 84 4.08 -0.15 -9.47
CA THR A 84 4.27 -0.86 -8.21
C THR A 84 2.95 -0.85 -7.44
N VAL A 85 2.47 -2.03 -7.04
CA VAL A 85 1.39 -2.15 -6.07
C VAL A 85 1.91 -1.72 -4.69
N LEU A 86 1.31 -0.70 -4.08
CA LEU A 86 1.72 -0.18 -2.77
C LEU A 86 0.85 -0.71 -1.63
N LEU A 87 -0.44 -0.90 -1.90
CA LEU A 87 -1.43 -1.42 -0.93
C LEU A 87 -2.43 -2.32 -1.65
N GLY A 88 -3.01 -3.26 -0.89
CA GLY A 88 -4.06 -4.15 -1.34
C GLY A 88 -5.41 -3.85 -0.68
N CYS A 89 -6.41 -4.69 -0.95
CA CYS A 89 -7.71 -4.59 -0.30
C CYS A 89 -7.70 -5.23 1.09
N ALA A 90 -8.55 -4.72 1.98
CA ALA A 90 -8.78 -5.31 3.30
C ALA A 90 -9.41 -6.72 3.27
N CYS A 91 -9.75 -7.28 2.09
CA CYS A 91 -10.14 -8.68 1.93
C CYS A 91 -8.96 -9.65 1.81
N GLY A 92 -7.72 -9.15 1.88
CA GLY A 92 -6.50 -9.96 1.82
C GLY A 92 -5.97 -10.20 0.40
N ASP A 93 -6.74 -9.83 -0.62
CA ASP A 93 -6.30 -9.86 -2.01
C ASP A 93 -5.77 -8.48 -2.45
N TRP A 94 -4.49 -8.43 -2.79
CA TRP A 94 -3.89 -7.24 -3.40
C TRP A 94 -4.49 -6.98 -4.80
N GLY A 95 -4.99 -8.03 -5.43
CA GLY A 95 -5.70 -8.12 -6.70
C GLY A 95 -7.15 -7.66 -6.68
N CYS A 96 -7.64 -7.06 -5.57
CA CYS A 96 -9.03 -6.63 -5.43
C CYS A 96 -9.14 -5.12 -5.14
N TRP A 97 -8.61 -4.26 -6.02
CA TRP A 97 -8.51 -2.79 -5.93
C TRP A 97 -7.20 -2.32 -5.27
N PRO A 98 -6.09 -2.32 -6.04
CA PRO A 98 -4.79 -1.99 -5.50
C PRO A 98 -4.62 -0.47 -5.48
N LEU A 99 -3.84 0.04 -4.53
CA LEU A 99 -3.22 1.33 -4.72
C LEU A 99 -1.91 1.11 -5.49
N THR A 100 -1.75 1.72 -6.66
CA THR A 100 -0.53 1.61 -7.48
C THR A 100 0.12 2.97 -7.68
N ALA A 101 1.44 2.98 -7.78
CA ALA A 101 2.22 4.14 -8.19
C ALA A 101 3.46 3.71 -8.96
N THR A 102 4.00 4.61 -9.78
CA THR A 102 5.37 4.45 -10.28
C THR A 102 6.33 4.82 -9.16
N VAL A 103 7.33 3.98 -8.90
CA VAL A 103 8.40 4.26 -7.93
C VAL A 103 9.72 4.39 -8.66
N THR A 104 10.32 5.57 -8.61
CA THR A 104 11.63 5.86 -9.20
C THR A 104 12.64 6.09 -8.09
N VAL A 105 13.70 5.28 -8.08
CA VAL A 105 14.81 5.44 -7.13
C VAL A 105 15.97 6.12 -7.85
N GLY A 106 16.25 7.37 -7.47
CA GLY A 106 17.47 8.09 -7.83
C GLY A 106 18.61 7.82 -6.83
N GLN A 107 19.75 8.48 -7.04
CA GLN A 107 20.92 8.31 -6.15
C GLN A 107 20.63 8.76 -4.72
N ASP A 108 19.96 9.92 -4.56
CA ASP A 108 19.68 10.54 -3.26
C ASP A 108 18.18 10.84 -3.06
N THR A 109 17.30 10.28 -3.89
CA THR A 109 15.86 10.61 -3.88
C THR A 109 15.03 9.41 -4.30
N VAL A 110 13.86 9.24 -3.68
CA VAL A 110 12.81 8.31 -4.12
C VAL A 110 11.60 9.15 -4.50
N THR A 111 11.07 8.98 -5.71
CA THR A 111 9.87 9.68 -6.22
C THR A 111 8.82 8.71 -6.72
#